data_AF-A0ABD0RPS8-F1
#
_entry.id   AF-A0ABD0RPS8-F1
#
_cell.length_a   1.000
_cell.length_b   1.000
_cell.length_c   1.000
_cell.angle_alpha   90.00
_cell.angle_beta   90.00
_cell.angle_gamma   90.00
#
_symmetry.space_group_name_H-M   'P 1'
#
loop_
_entity.id
_entity.type
_entity.pdbx_description
1 polymer ?
#
loop_
_entity_poly.entity_id
_entity_poly.type
_entity_poly.pdbx_seq_one_letter_code
_entity_poly.pdbx_strand_id
1 'polypeptide(L)'
;MEIYCERVRDLLNPKNKGNLRVREHPLMGPYVEDLSKLAVTSYNDIQDLMDSGNKARTVAATNMNETSSRSHAVFNIIFTQKRHDSDTDNTSEKVPHLLL
;
A
#
# COMPACT_ATOMS: atom_id res chain seq x y z
N MET A 1 2.25 -0.03 -4.02
CA MET A 1 2.58 -1.23 -4.83
C MET A 1 2.57 -0.87 -6.30
N GLU A 2 3.12 -1.73 -7.15
CA GLU A 2 3.09 -1.60 -8.61
C GLU A 2 2.49 -2.86 -9.24
N ILE A 3 1.69 -2.68 -10.29
CA ILE A 3 1.13 -3.75 -11.11
C ILE A 3 1.69 -3.62 -12.52
N TYR A 4 2.37 -4.65 -13.00
CA TYR A 4 2.95 -4.71 -14.34
C TYR A 4 2.83 -6.12 -14.91
N CYS A 5 2.25 -6.25 -16.11
CA CYS A 5 2.01 -7.55 -16.75
C CYS A 5 1.37 -8.58 -15.79
N GLU A 6 0.32 -8.16 -15.08
CA GLU A 6 -0.41 -8.97 -14.08
C GLU A 6 0.41 -9.42 -12.88
N ARG A 7 1.63 -8.88 -12.71
CA ARG A 7 2.50 -9.13 -11.57
C ARG A 7 2.43 -7.98 -10.59
N VAL A 8 2.28 -8.30 -9.31
CA VAL A 8 2.24 -7.31 -8.23
C VAL A 8 3.60 -7.25 -7.56
N ARG A 9 4.10 -6.04 -7.34
CA ARG A 9 5.37 -5.77 -6.67
C ARG A 9 5.19 -4.83 -5.48
N ASP A 10 5.87 -5.15 -4.39
CA ASP A 10 5.99 -4.23 -3.26
C ASP A 10 7.03 -3.15 -3.58
N LEU A 11 6.64 -1.87 -3.49
CA LEU A 11 7.54 -0.74 -3.69
C LEU A 11 8.17 -0.25 -2.37
N LEU A 12 7.67 -0.70 -1.23
CA LEU A 12 8.11 -0.28 0.10
C LEU A 12 9.01 -1.31 0.79
N ASN A 13 9.13 -2.52 0.21
CA ASN A 13 9.99 -3.57 0.72
C ASN A 13 11.04 -4.02 -0.30
N PRO A 14 12.26 -3.46 -0.25
CA PRO A 14 13.33 -3.78 -1.21
C PRO A 14 13.85 -5.22 -1.11
N LYS A 15 13.57 -5.91 0.01
CA LYS A 15 13.91 -7.33 0.19
C LYS A 15 12.94 -8.23 -0.56
N ASN A 16 11.68 -7.80 -0.71
CA ASN A 16 10.66 -8.56 -1.41
C ASN A 16 10.66 -8.19 -2.90
N LYS A 17 11.66 -8.72 -3.63
CA LYS A 17 11.76 -8.58 -5.10
C LYS A 17 10.83 -9.52 -5.86
N GLY A 18 10.01 -10.29 -5.15
CA GLY A 18 9.13 -11.32 -5.69
C GLY A 18 7.89 -10.76 -6.38
N ASN A 19 7.20 -11.64 -7.10
CA ASN A 19 5.83 -11.38 -7.54
C ASN A 19 4.88 -11.72 -6.40
N LEU A 20 4.20 -10.72 -5.85
CA LEU A 20 3.16 -10.92 -4.85
C LEU A 20 1.90 -11.52 -5.49
N ARG A 21 1.17 -12.32 -4.71
CA ARG A 21 -0.06 -12.96 -5.16
C ARG A 21 -1.27 -12.19 -4.68
N VAL A 22 -2.24 -11.99 -5.55
CA VAL A 22 -3.57 -11.51 -5.19
C VAL A 22 -4.39 -12.71 -4.71
N ARG A 23 -5.07 -12.56 -3.58
CA ARG A 23 -5.90 -13.58 -2.95
C ARG A 23 -7.23 -12.96 -2.54
N GLU A 24 -8.22 -13.78 -2.25
CA GLU A 24 -9.53 -13.34 -1.79
C GLU A 24 -9.82 -13.91 -0.39
N HIS A 25 -10.21 -13.04 0.54
CA HIS A 25 -10.64 -13.44 1.88
C HIS A 25 -12.17 -13.44 1.96
N PRO A 26 -12.82 -14.49 2.53
CA PRO A 26 -14.28 -14.64 2.52
C PRO A 26 -15.08 -13.45 3.08
N LEU A 27 -14.50 -12.71 4.02
CA LEU A 27 -15.15 -11.56 4.68
C LEU A 27 -14.56 -10.20 4.29
N MET A 28 -13.31 -10.15 3.84
CA MET A 28 -12.57 -8.88 3.64
C MET A 28 -12.36 -8.57 2.15
N GLY A 29 -12.72 -9.50 1.26
CA GLY A 29 -12.54 -9.35 -0.17
C GLY A 29 -11.08 -9.53 -0.63
N PRO A 30 -10.72 -8.99 -1.80
CA PRO A 30 -9.41 -9.17 -2.40
C PRO A 30 -8.30 -8.45 -1.61
N TYR A 31 -7.17 -9.13 -1.44
CA TYR A 31 -5.97 -8.60 -0.81
C TYR A 31 -4.71 -9.12 -1.50
N VAL A 32 -3.59 -8.43 -1.30
CA VAL A 32 -2.28 -8.88 -1.79
C VAL A 32 -1.55 -9.54 -0.63
N GLU A 33 -1.20 -10.82 -0.80
CA GLU A 33 -0.44 -11.60 0.17
C GLU A 33 0.97 -11.01 0.31
N ASP A 34 1.47 -10.92 1.55
CA ASP A 34 2.79 -10.39 1.90
C ASP A 34 3.08 -8.93 1.48
N LEU A 35 2.04 -8.16 1.13
CA LEU A 35 2.19 -6.73 0.85
C LEU A 35 2.46 -5.95 2.15
N SER A 36 3.52 -5.15 2.16
CA SER A 36 3.91 -4.36 3.33
C SER A 36 2.85 -3.32 3.70
N LYS A 37 2.52 -3.27 4.98
CA LYS A 37 1.66 -2.25 5.60
C LYS A 37 2.46 -1.55 6.69
N LEU A 38 2.76 -0.28 6.49
CA LEU A 38 3.61 0.50 7.39
C LEU A 38 2.73 1.50 8.14
N ALA A 39 2.84 1.51 9.47
CA ALA A 39 2.18 2.50 10.31
C ALA A 39 2.94 3.83 10.21
N VAL A 40 2.19 4.93 10.13
CA VAL A 40 2.71 6.29 10.01
C VAL A 40 2.02 7.18 11.05
N THR A 41 2.74 8.18 11.56
CA THR A 41 2.25 9.09 12.61
C THR A 41 2.34 10.55 12.22
N SER A 42 3.03 10.86 11.13
CA SER A 42 3.23 12.23 10.64
C SER A 42 3.08 12.31 9.13
N TYR A 43 2.87 13.53 8.62
CA TYR A 43 2.93 13.81 7.18
C TYR A 43 4.30 13.47 6.59
N ASN A 44 5.38 13.77 7.32
CA ASN A 44 6.74 13.48 6.86
C ASN A 44 6.95 11.98 6.68
N ASP A 45 6.41 11.14 7.58
CA ASP A 45 6.49 9.68 7.44
C ASP A 45 5.82 9.22 6.14
N ILE A 46 4.66 9.80 5.79
CA ILE A 46 3.95 9.49 4.54
C ILE A 46 4.77 9.94 3.32
N GLN A 47 5.34 11.14 3.40
CA GLN A 47 6.16 11.71 2.33
C GLN A 47 7.41 10.86 2.07
N ASP A 48 8.11 10.44 3.13
CA ASP A 48 9.30 9.59 3.03
C ASP A 48 8.97 8.23 2.39
N LEU A 49 7.82 7.63 2.75
CA LEU A 49 7.35 6.39 2.13
C LEU A 49 6.98 6.58 0.65
N MET A 50 6.37 7.71 0.30
CA MET A 50 6.05 8.05 -1.08
C MET A 50 7.32 8.21 -1.92
N ASP A 51 8.32 8.93 -1.41
CA ASP A 51 9.59 9.16 -2.09
C ASP A 51 10.39 7.86 -2.25
N SER A 52 10.41 7.02 -1.20
CA SER A 52 11.01 5.69 -1.25
C SER A 52 10.35 4.80 -2.32
N GLY A 53 9.02 4.76 -2.35
CA GLY A 53 8.26 3.99 -3.35
C GLY A 53 8.49 4.47 -4.78
N ASN A 54 8.55 5.80 -4.98
CA ASN A 54 8.86 6.41 -6.27
C ASN A 54 10.29 6.07 -6.73
N LYS A 55 11.27 6.11 -5.81
CA LYS A 55 12.64 5.71 -6.11
C LYS A 55 12.72 4.23 -6.52
N ALA A 56 12.02 3.34 -5.81
CA ALA A 56 11.96 1.92 -6.15
C ALA A 56 11.35 1.68 -7.54
N ARG A 57 10.31 2.44 -7.90
CA ARG A 57 9.68 2.41 -9.23
C ARG A 57 10.65 2.83 -10.34
N THR A 58 11.43 3.89 -10.13
CA THR A 58 12.42 4.34 -11.12
C THR A 58 13.55 3.32 -11.32
N VAL A 59 14.07 2.72 -10.23
CA VAL A 59 15.13 1.70 -10.32
C VAL A 59 14.66 0.47 -11.10
N ALA A 60 13.39 0.09 -10.96
CA ALA A 60 12.79 -0.99 -11.74
C ALA A 60 12.80 -0.71 -13.25
N ALA A 61 12.66 0.55 -13.67
CA ALA A 61 12.69 0.95 -15.08
C ALA A 61 14.12 1.01 -15.68
N THR A 62 15.15 1.28 -14.86
CA THR A 62 16.54 1.33 -15.35
C THR A 62 17.12 -0.03 -15.72
N ASN A 63 16.52 -1.14 -15.27
CA ASN A 63 16.85 -2.49 -15.73
C ASN A 63 16.02 -2.83 -16.99
N MET A 64 16.47 -2.31 -18.13
CA MET A 64 16.15 -2.78 -19.48
C MET A 64 14.71 -2.57 -20.02
N ASN A 65 13.84 -1.80 -19.38
CA ASN A 65 12.54 -1.42 -19.96
C ASN A 65 12.00 -0.13 -19.36
N GLU A 66 11.52 0.79 -20.19
CA GLU A 66 10.80 2.00 -19.77
C GLU A 66 9.43 1.62 -19.16
N THR A 67 9.46 1.12 -17.91
CA THR A 67 8.35 0.40 -17.28
C THR A 67 7.34 1.33 -16.59
N SER A 68 7.75 2.53 -16.16
CA SER A 68 6.92 3.40 -15.32
C SER A 68 5.63 3.89 -16.00
N SER A 69 5.59 4.01 -17.33
CA SER A 69 4.38 4.41 -18.08
C SER A 69 3.42 3.25 -18.37
N ARG A 70 3.92 2.01 -18.31
CA ARG A 70 3.17 0.78 -18.62
C ARG A 70 2.77 -0.01 -17.38
N SER A 71 3.17 0.47 -16.21
CA SER A 71 2.78 -0.08 -14.92
C SER A 71 1.79 0.84 -14.21
N HIS A 72 0.89 0.23 -13.43
CA HIS A 72 -0.02 0.95 -12.56
C HIS A 72 0.58 0.99 -11.16
N ALA A 73 0.90 2.20 -10.67
CA ALA A 73 1.24 2.41 -9.27
C ALA A 73 -0.04 2.64 -8.47
N VAL A 74 -0.15 1.99 -7.32
CA VAL A 74 -1.29 2.11 -6.41
C VAL A 74 -0.76 2.42 -5.01
N PHE A 75 -1.16 3.54 -4.43
CA PHE A 75 -0.83 3.92 -3.07
C PHE A 75 -2.06 3.80 -2.17
N ASN A 76 -2.04 2.80 -1.28
CA ASN A 76 -3.18 2.51 -0.41
C ASN A 76 -2.99 3.17 0.96
N ILE A 77 -3.92 4.04 1.35
CA ILE A 77 -3.97 4.60 2.70
C ILE A 77 -5.15 3.96 3.44
N ILE A 78 -4.83 3.23 4.52
CA ILE A 78 -5.82 2.70 5.45
C ILE A 78 -5.91 3.68 6.60
N PHE A 79 -7.01 4.44 6.66
CA PHE A 79 -7.28 5.35 7.74
C PHE A 79 -8.30 4.71 8.69
N THR A 80 -7.98 4.65 9.99
CA THR A 80 -8.88 4.12 11.02
C THR A 80 -9.15 5.20 12.05
N GLN A 81 -10.42 5.60 12.18
CA GLN A 81 -10.88 6.52 13.20
C GLN A 81 -11.52 5.74 14.35
N LYS A 82 -10.98 5.91 15.55
CA LYS A 82 -11.60 5.42 16.79
C LYS A 82 -12.30 6.58 17.49
N ARG A 83 -13.61 6.46 17.72
CA ARG A 83 -14.40 7.44 18.49
C ARG A 83 -14.82 6.80 19.80
N HIS A 84 -14.35 7.38 20.89
CA HIS A 84 -14.76 7.03 22.25
C HIS A 84 -15.92 7.93 22.67
N ASP A 85 -17.05 7.34 23.01
CA ASP A 85 -18.20 8.03 23.60
C ASP A 85 -18.17 7.84 25.12
N SER A 86 -17.89 8.93 25.85
CA SER A 86 -17.79 8.91 27.32
C SER A 86 -19.11 8.67 28.02
N ASP A 87 -20.24 8.98 27.37
CA ASP A 87 -21.56 8.91 27.99
C ASP A 87 -22.13 7.49 27.97
N THR A 88 -21.70 6.67 26.99
CA THR A 88 -22.15 5.29 26.81
C THR A 88 -21.05 4.25 27.04
N ASP A 89 -19.85 4.68 27.44
CA ASP A 89 -18.63 3.86 27.55
C ASP A 89 -18.38 2.99 26.29
N ASN A 90 -18.72 3.54 25.13
CA ASN A 90 -18.73 2.80 23.87
C ASN A 90 -17.65 3.34 22.93
N THR A 91 -16.85 2.44 22.36
CA THR A 91 -15.84 2.78 21.35
C THR A 91 -16.31 2.28 19.99
N SER A 92 -16.50 3.20 19.05
CA SER A 92 -16.81 2.88 17.66
C SER A 92 -15.58 3.05 16.77
N GLU A 93 -15.36 2.09 15.87
CA GLU A 93 -14.28 2.16 14.87
C GLU A 93 -14.88 2.36 13.48
N LYS A 94 -14.33 3.32 12.72
CA LYS A 94 -14.63 3.53 11.31
C LYS A 94 -13.35 3.44 10.49
N VAL A 95 -13.36 2.64 9.44
CA VAL A 95 -12.21 2.47 8.54
C VAL A 95 -12.59 2.92 7.13
N PRO A 96 -12.40 4.21 6.78
CA PRO A 96 -12.49 4.63 5.38
C PRO A 96 -11.29 4.11 4.58
N HIS A 97 -11.57 3.57 3.39
CA HIS A 97 -10.57 3.14 2.43
C HIS A 97 -10.33 4.26 1.40
N LEU A 98 -9.08 4.73 1.29
CA LEU A 98 -8.67 5.71 0.28
C LEU A 98 -7.60 5.09 -0.64
N LEU A 99 -7.82 5.19 -1.94
CA LEU A 99 -6.89 4.78 -3.00
C LEU A 99 -6.39 6.04 -3.70
N LEU A 100 -5.07 6.24 -3.74
CA LEU A 100 -4.41 7.35 -4.44
C LEU A 100 -3.54 6.84 -5.59
#